data_AF-A0A9N9PJD1-F1
#
_entry.id   AF-A0A9N9PJD1-F1
#
_cell.length_a   1.000
_cell.length_b   1.000
_cell.length_c   1.000
_cell.angle_alpha   90.00
_cell.angle_beta   90.00
_cell.angle_gamma   90.00
#
_symmetry.space_group_name_H-M   'P 1'
#
loop_
_entity.id
_entity.type
_entity.pdbx_description
1 polymer ?
#
loop_
_entity_poly.entity_id
_entity_poly.type
_entity_poly.pdbx_seq_one_letter_code
_entity_poly.pdbx_strand_id
1 'polypeptide(L)'
;QSIYDYCIITEERKEYLWSSKNYSSVSHHTGQFLGEEIINVVEDIDPEKIAAIVSDNAANIKGGDLKDHTKTRWSTMWDCINSIVRLEFAFVRVLSEHENDLKPRIKDILCDRIFYEDCRLIVSILHPLKISVGCLESRTSNLADCYVHLVSLANAIFRVPNQNIAFKNYCIEKFNRRWDEFSNNIYILTFFLHPRYH
;
A
#
# COMPACT_ATOMS: atom_id res chain seq x y z
N GLN A 1 0.87 -2.80 23.61
CA GLN A 1 1.10 -4.25 23.72
C GLN A 1 1.37 -4.75 22.32
N SER A 2 2.50 -5.42 22.12
CA SER A 2 2.98 -5.84 20.81
C SER A 2 2.96 -7.36 20.75
N ILE A 3 1.79 -7.93 20.44
CA ILE A 3 1.59 -9.38 20.24
C ILE A 3 1.70 -9.66 18.76
N TYR A 4 2.47 -10.70 18.42
CA TYR A 4 2.69 -11.16 17.06
C TYR A 4 2.27 -12.61 16.96
N ASP A 5 1.31 -12.85 16.09
CA ASP A 5 0.80 -14.17 15.77
C ASP A 5 1.47 -14.68 14.50
N TYR A 6 2.04 -15.87 14.58
CA TYR A 6 2.63 -16.58 13.45
C TYR A 6 1.63 -17.66 13.04
N CYS A 7 1.06 -17.53 11.85
CA CYS A 7 0.10 -18.48 11.30
C CYS A 7 0.70 -19.25 10.13
N ILE A 8 0.44 -20.56 10.07
CA ILE A 8 0.74 -21.41 8.92
C ILE A 8 -0.54 -21.61 8.13
N ILE A 9 -0.47 -21.33 6.84
CA ILE A 9 -1.57 -21.56 5.90
C ILE A 9 -1.16 -22.68 4.96
N THR A 10 -1.93 -23.76 4.91
CA THR A 10 -1.65 -24.90 4.03
C THR A 10 -2.24 -24.70 2.63
N GLU A 11 -1.86 -25.54 1.67
CA GLU A 11 -2.41 -25.54 0.31
C GLU A 11 -3.94 -25.72 0.28
N GLU A 12 -4.47 -26.47 1.25
CA GLU A 12 -5.92 -26.65 1.46
C GLU A 12 -6.60 -25.41 2.09
N ARG A 13 -5.88 -24.31 2.26
CA ARG A 13 -6.32 -23.05 2.90
C ARG A 13 -6.77 -23.23 4.35
N LYS A 14 -6.19 -24.21 5.05
CA LYS A 14 -6.36 -24.34 6.50
C LYS A 14 -5.34 -23.45 7.20
N GLU A 15 -5.81 -22.68 8.17
CA GLU A 15 -4.99 -21.78 8.96
C GLU A 15 -4.75 -22.38 10.35
N TYR A 16 -3.47 -22.45 10.74
CA TYR A 16 -3.03 -22.93 12.04
C TYR A 16 -2.22 -21.85 12.72
N LEU A 17 -2.59 -21.47 13.94
CA LEU A 17 -1.74 -20.63 14.77
C LEU A 17 -0.54 -21.46 15.22
N TRP A 18 0.65 -21.12 14.70
CA TRP A 18 1.90 -21.77 15.07
C TRP A 18 2.39 -21.27 16.42
N SER A 19 2.47 -19.95 16.60
CA SER A 19 2.87 -19.36 17.88
C SER A 19 2.34 -17.94 18.03
N SER A 20 2.11 -17.52 19.27
CA SER A 20 1.78 -16.14 19.64
C SER A 20 2.87 -15.65 20.58
N LYS A 21 3.64 -14.63 20.16
CA LYS A 21 4.74 -14.07 20.96
C LYS A 21 4.42 -12.64 21.37
N ASN A 22 4.68 -12.31 22.63
CA ASN A 22 4.52 -10.96 23.16
C ASN A 22 5.88 -10.26 23.22
N TYR A 23 6.09 -9.29 22.34
CA TYR A 23 7.32 -8.51 22.28
C TYR A 23 7.22 -7.15 22.98
N SER A 24 6.20 -6.90 23.81
CA SER A 24 5.99 -5.58 24.44
C SER A 24 7.19 -5.05 25.26
N SER A 25 8.14 -5.91 25.64
CA SER A 25 9.38 -5.57 26.34
C SER A 25 10.54 -5.16 25.41
N VAL A 26 10.40 -5.30 24.10
CA VAL A 26 11.44 -4.94 23.11
C VAL A 26 11.24 -3.48 22.72
N SER A 27 12.21 -2.63 23.06
CA SER A 27 12.11 -1.17 22.90
C SER A 27 12.08 -0.71 21.43
N HIS A 28 12.51 -1.55 20.49
CA HIS A 28 12.50 -1.26 19.06
C HIS A 28 12.09 -2.50 18.26
N HIS A 29 10.84 -2.58 17.84
CA HIS A 29 10.39 -3.51 16.80
C HIS A 29 10.90 -3.05 15.44
N THR A 30 12.22 -3.04 15.22
CA THR A 30 12.79 -2.74 13.91
C THR A 30 12.48 -3.91 12.96
N GLY A 31 12.46 -3.69 11.64
CA GLY A 31 12.29 -4.84 10.73
C GLY A 31 13.49 -5.75 10.63
N GLN A 32 14.63 -5.35 11.18
CA GLN A 32 15.72 -6.28 11.40
C GLN A 32 15.33 -7.32 12.47
N PHE A 33 14.81 -6.89 13.61
CA PHE A 33 14.33 -7.80 14.66
C PHE A 33 13.23 -8.74 14.15
N LEU A 34 12.25 -8.19 13.42
CA LEU A 34 11.18 -9.01 12.84
C LEU A 34 11.70 -9.95 11.74
N GLY A 35 12.68 -9.52 10.95
CA GLY A 35 13.32 -10.36 9.94
C GLY A 35 14.06 -11.54 10.57
N GLU A 36 14.83 -11.30 11.63
CA GLU A 36 15.52 -12.35 12.39
C GLU A 36 14.54 -13.35 13.02
N GLU A 37 13.43 -12.87 13.61
CA GLU A 37 12.40 -13.77 14.17
C GLU A 37 11.68 -14.59 13.10
N ILE A 38 11.44 -14.02 11.92
CA ILE A 38 10.86 -14.76 10.79
C ILE A 38 11.82 -15.84 10.31
N ILE A 39 13.12 -15.55 10.21
CA ILE A 39 14.15 -16.53 9.83
C ILE A 39 14.15 -17.70 10.82
N ASN A 40 14.13 -17.41 12.13
CA ASN A 40 14.07 -18.45 13.16
C ASN A 40 12.82 -19.36 12.99
N VAL A 41 11.66 -18.77 12.74
CA VAL A 41 10.41 -19.54 12.51
C VAL A 41 10.49 -20.40 11.25
N VAL A 42 11.11 -19.89 10.18
CA VAL A 42 11.30 -20.61 8.91
C VAL A 42 12.26 -21.78 9.08
N GLU A 43 13.36 -21.57 9.80
CA GLU A 43 14.32 -22.62 10.15
C GLU A 43 13.68 -23.72 11.01
N ASP A 44 12.84 -23.35 11.98
CA ASP A 44 12.10 -24.31 12.84
C ASP A 44 11.11 -25.19 12.05
N ILE A 45 10.47 -24.64 11.02
CA ILE A 45 9.47 -25.36 10.20
C ILE A 45 10.14 -26.22 9.12
N ASP A 46 11.37 -25.88 8.73
CA ASP A 46 12.10 -26.30 7.52
C ASP A 46 11.81 -25.38 6.31
N PRO A 47 12.82 -24.64 5.80
CA PRO A 47 12.66 -23.75 4.65
C PRO A 47 12.14 -24.47 3.40
N GLU A 48 12.46 -25.75 3.20
CA GLU A 48 12.02 -26.52 2.01
C GLU A 48 10.50 -26.77 2.00
N LYS A 49 9.84 -26.61 3.16
CA LYS A 49 8.39 -26.80 3.31
C LYS A 49 7.59 -25.50 3.19
N ILE A 50 8.27 -24.36 3.06
CA ILE A 50 7.65 -23.05 3.03
C ILE A 50 7.65 -22.51 1.60
N ALA A 51 6.45 -22.40 1.01
CA ALA A 51 6.30 -21.83 -0.32
C ALA A 51 6.38 -20.30 -0.34
N ALA A 52 5.96 -19.63 0.75
CA ALA A 52 5.94 -18.17 0.86
C ALA A 52 5.81 -17.71 2.32
N ILE A 53 6.26 -16.49 2.59
CA ILE A 53 6.08 -15.80 3.88
C ILE A 53 5.31 -14.50 3.61
N VAL A 54 4.29 -14.23 4.41
CA VAL A 54 3.45 -13.03 4.27
C VAL A 54 3.43 -12.30 5.62
N SER A 55 3.74 -11.01 5.61
CA SER A 55 3.75 -10.14 6.80
C SER A 55 2.83 -8.96 6.61
N ASP A 56 2.04 -8.63 7.64
CA ASP A 56 1.10 -7.52 7.65
C ASP A 56 1.75 -6.18 8.04
N ASN A 57 2.98 -6.21 8.59
CA ASN A 57 3.71 -5.04 9.06
C ASN A 57 4.95 -4.73 8.21
N ALA A 58 4.70 -4.16 7.03
CA ALA A 58 5.71 -3.86 6.03
C ALA A 58 6.40 -2.49 6.18
N ALA A 59 6.36 -1.86 7.37
CA ALA A 59 7.00 -0.56 7.63
C ALA A 59 8.52 -0.67 7.91
N ASN A 60 9.03 -1.89 8.07
CA ASN A 60 10.21 -2.13 8.88
C ASN A 60 11.35 -2.83 8.12
N ILE A 61 11.04 -3.49 6.99
CA ILE A 61 12.03 -4.17 6.14
C ILE A 61 12.61 -3.14 5.15
N LYS A 62 13.91 -2.85 5.25
CA LYS A 62 14.64 -2.01 4.30
C LYS A 62 14.63 -2.68 2.92
N GLY A 63 13.68 -2.30 2.08
CA GLY A 63 13.55 -2.83 0.73
C GLY A 63 12.11 -3.09 0.32
N GLY A 64 11.21 -3.34 1.28
CA GLY A 64 9.77 -3.52 1.10
C GLY A 64 9.37 -4.45 -0.06
N ASP A 65 9.07 -5.70 0.25
CA ASP A 65 8.65 -6.76 -0.68
C ASP A 65 7.37 -6.42 -1.47
N LEU A 66 6.96 -7.32 -2.37
CA LEU A 66 5.67 -7.21 -3.04
C LEU A 66 4.56 -7.26 -1.98
N LYS A 67 3.73 -6.23 -1.96
CA LYS A 67 2.60 -6.13 -1.04
C LYS A 67 1.33 -6.52 -1.78
N ASP A 68 0.47 -7.31 -1.15
CA ASP A 68 -0.88 -7.54 -1.65
C ASP A 68 -1.84 -6.48 -1.07
N HIS A 69 -2.97 -6.28 -1.76
CA HIS A 69 -4.05 -5.44 -1.30
C HIS A 69 -4.95 -6.20 -0.32
N THR A 70 -5.40 -5.51 0.73
CA THR A 70 -6.43 -6.01 1.64
C THR A 70 -7.68 -5.15 1.50
N LYS A 71 -8.85 -5.78 1.36
CA LYS A 71 -10.12 -5.04 1.11
C LYS A 71 -10.49 -4.09 2.26
N THR A 72 -10.04 -4.35 3.47
CA THR A 72 -10.45 -3.64 4.69
C THR A 72 -9.58 -2.42 5.02
N ARG A 73 -8.42 -2.25 4.38
CA ARG A 73 -7.49 -1.14 4.66
C ARG A 73 -7.13 -0.42 3.36
N TRP A 74 -7.74 0.75 3.14
CA TRP A 74 -7.67 1.49 1.86
C TRP A 74 -6.25 1.85 1.42
N SER A 75 -5.32 2.05 2.35
CA SER A 75 -3.91 2.31 2.04
C SER A 75 -3.19 1.15 1.36
N THR A 76 -3.67 -0.09 1.56
CA THR A 76 -3.00 -1.29 1.03
C THR A 76 -3.06 -1.42 -0.48
N MET A 77 -4.07 -0.84 -1.13
CA MET A 77 -4.13 -0.80 -2.60
C MET A 77 -3.03 0.10 -3.16
N TRP A 78 -2.79 1.25 -2.52
CA TRP A 78 -1.66 2.10 -2.88
C TRP A 78 -0.34 1.36 -2.64
N ASP A 79 -0.19 0.72 -1.48
CA ASP A 79 1.03 -0.01 -1.12
C ASP A 79 1.33 -1.16 -2.09
N CYS A 80 0.30 -1.91 -2.50
CA CYS A 80 0.40 -2.98 -3.49
C CYS A 80 0.92 -2.48 -4.84
N ILE A 81 0.24 -1.49 -5.42
CA ILE A 81 0.59 -0.99 -6.75
C ILE A 81 1.93 -0.25 -6.71
N ASN A 82 2.21 0.48 -5.63
CA ASN A 82 3.50 1.14 -5.45
C ASN A 82 4.65 0.13 -5.30
N SER A 83 4.43 -1.03 -4.66
CA SER A 83 5.41 -2.11 -4.65
C SER A 83 5.68 -2.65 -6.06
N ILE A 84 4.64 -2.84 -6.89
CA ILE A 84 4.81 -3.26 -8.30
C ILE A 84 5.71 -2.27 -9.06
N VAL A 85 5.41 -0.98 -8.96
CA VAL A 85 6.20 0.08 -9.62
C VAL A 85 7.65 0.09 -9.12
N ARG A 86 7.87 -0.04 -7.80
CA ARG A 86 9.22 -0.06 -7.22
C ARG A 86 10.03 -1.29 -7.63
N LEU A 87 9.35 -2.41 -7.89
CA LEU A 87 9.96 -3.69 -8.26
C LEU A 87 10.10 -3.90 -9.77
N GLU A 88 9.73 -2.92 -10.61
CA GLU A 88 9.83 -3.01 -12.08
C GLU A 88 11.19 -3.52 -12.55
N PHE A 89 12.30 -2.95 -12.05
CA PHE A 89 13.65 -3.41 -12.38
C PHE A 89 13.95 -4.84 -11.89
N ALA A 90 13.40 -5.23 -10.74
CA ALA A 90 13.56 -6.59 -10.22
C ALA A 90 12.82 -7.59 -11.10
N PHE A 91 11.62 -7.24 -11.59
CA PHE A 91 10.86 -8.08 -12.52
C PHE A 91 11.57 -8.25 -13.87
N VAL A 92 12.20 -7.19 -14.39
CA VAL A 92 13.04 -7.29 -15.60
C VAL A 92 14.19 -8.28 -15.41
N ARG A 93 14.83 -8.27 -14.25
CA ARG A 93 15.91 -9.23 -13.94
C ARG A 93 15.38 -10.67 -13.84
N VAL A 94 14.24 -10.88 -13.19
CA VAL A 94 13.58 -12.19 -13.11
C VAL A 94 13.21 -12.70 -14.50
N LEU A 95 12.71 -11.84 -15.39
CA LEU A 95 12.46 -12.21 -16.78
C LEU A 95 13.73 -12.65 -17.51
N SER A 96 14.87 -11.98 -17.27
CA SER A 96 16.13 -12.33 -17.93
C SER A 96 16.77 -13.62 -17.42
N GLU A 97 16.60 -13.94 -16.14
CA GLU A 97 17.28 -15.06 -15.48
C GLU A 97 16.40 -16.33 -15.40
N HIS A 98 15.08 -16.17 -15.29
CA HIS A 98 14.13 -17.24 -14.99
C HIS A 98 12.98 -17.32 -16.00
N GLU A 99 13.20 -16.89 -17.23
CA GLU A 99 12.13 -16.80 -18.23
C GLU A 99 11.40 -18.14 -18.42
N ASN A 100 12.13 -19.25 -18.46
CA ASN A 100 11.55 -20.58 -18.71
C ASN A 100 10.65 -21.08 -17.56
N ASP A 101 10.81 -20.54 -16.36
CA ASP A 101 10.07 -20.93 -15.16
C ASP A 101 8.75 -20.14 -15.01
N LEU A 102 8.57 -19.08 -15.81
CA LEU A 102 7.41 -18.20 -15.75
C LEU A 102 6.29 -18.62 -16.70
N LYS A 103 5.05 -18.52 -16.21
CA LYS A 103 3.85 -18.73 -17.04
C LYS A 103 3.76 -17.64 -18.12
N PRO A 104 3.35 -17.97 -19.36
CA PRO A 104 3.28 -17.01 -20.47
C PRO A 104 2.52 -15.72 -20.13
N ARG A 105 1.36 -15.84 -19.47
CA ARG A 105 0.56 -14.68 -19.06
C ARG A 105 1.29 -13.72 -18.11
N ILE A 106 2.18 -14.23 -17.26
CA ILE A 106 2.97 -13.38 -16.35
C ILE A 106 4.03 -12.63 -17.16
N LYS A 107 4.66 -13.29 -18.14
CA LYS A 107 5.61 -12.64 -19.04
C LYS A 107 4.97 -11.48 -19.81
N ASP A 108 3.77 -11.71 -20.35
CA ASP A 108 3.04 -10.69 -21.09
C ASP A 108 2.80 -9.43 -20.25
N ILE A 109 2.41 -9.60 -18.98
CA ILE A 109 2.19 -8.49 -18.04
C ILE A 109 3.51 -7.80 -17.69
N LEU A 110 4.56 -8.56 -17.36
CA LEU A 110 5.84 -7.99 -16.93
C LEU A 110 6.61 -7.31 -18.06
N CYS A 111 6.34 -7.66 -19.32
CA CYS A 111 6.88 -6.99 -20.50
C CYS A 111 6.02 -5.80 -20.98
N ASP A 112 4.81 -5.63 -20.45
CA ASP A 112 3.89 -4.58 -20.86
C ASP A 112 4.26 -3.24 -20.22
N ARG A 113 4.83 -2.35 -21.04
CA ARG A 113 5.16 -0.99 -20.61
C ARG A 113 3.92 -0.17 -20.22
N ILE A 114 2.79 -0.39 -20.90
CA ILE A 114 1.53 0.32 -20.63
C ILE A 114 1.03 -0.05 -19.24
N PHE A 115 1.14 -1.33 -18.85
CA PHE A 115 0.79 -1.79 -17.50
C PHE A 115 1.53 -1.01 -16.40
N TYR A 116 2.85 -0.80 -16.53
CA TYR A 116 3.60 -0.02 -15.54
C TYR A 116 3.29 1.48 -15.59
N GLU A 117 3.03 2.04 -16.77
CA GLU A 117 2.58 3.43 -16.90
C GLU A 117 1.22 3.66 -16.22
N ASP A 118 0.28 2.73 -16.39
CA ASP A 118 -1.01 2.73 -15.70
C ASP A 118 -0.84 2.56 -14.18
N CYS A 119 0.05 1.67 -13.73
CA CYS A 119 0.35 1.52 -12.30
C CYS A 119 0.88 2.83 -11.70
N ARG A 120 1.82 3.51 -12.38
CA ARG A 120 2.34 4.82 -11.96
C ARG A 120 1.25 5.88 -11.89
N LEU A 121 0.37 5.91 -12.89
CA LEU A 121 -0.78 6.82 -12.90
C LEU A 121 -1.69 6.57 -11.70
N ILE A 122 -2.07 5.31 -11.45
CA ILE A 122 -2.93 4.93 -10.33
C ILE A 122 -2.26 5.29 -8.99
N VAL A 123 -0.97 4.99 -8.81
CA VAL A 123 -0.20 5.36 -7.61
C VAL A 123 -0.25 6.87 -7.36
N SER A 124 -0.14 7.68 -8.41
CA SER A 124 -0.18 9.14 -8.28
C SER A 124 -1.54 9.66 -7.80
N ILE A 125 -2.63 9.01 -8.19
CA ILE A 125 -4.01 9.36 -7.78
C ILE A 125 -4.29 8.85 -6.37
N LEU A 126 -3.84 7.64 -6.05
CA LEU A 126 -4.08 7.00 -4.76
C LEU A 126 -3.19 7.57 -3.63
N HIS A 127 -2.05 8.19 -3.95
CA HIS A 127 -1.13 8.72 -2.94
C HIS A 127 -1.77 9.82 -2.06
N PRO A 128 -2.39 10.89 -2.62
CA PRO A 128 -3.11 11.87 -1.82
C PRO A 128 -4.25 11.26 -1.00
N LEU A 129 -4.94 10.23 -1.54
CA LEU A 129 -5.99 9.51 -0.81
C LEU A 129 -5.43 8.79 0.43
N LYS A 130 -4.33 8.05 0.27
CA LYS A 130 -3.64 7.36 1.37
C LYS A 130 -3.25 8.35 2.47
N ILE A 131 -2.68 9.50 2.12
CA ILE A 131 -2.29 10.50 3.11
C ILE A 131 -3.53 11.13 3.77
N SER A 132 -4.57 11.47 3.00
CA SER A 132 -5.81 12.04 3.53
C SER A 132 -6.45 11.12 4.58
N VAL A 133 -6.56 9.82 4.28
CA VAL A 133 -7.08 8.81 5.21
C VAL A 133 -6.18 8.70 6.43
N GLY A 134 -4.86 8.64 6.24
CA GLY A 134 -3.91 8.61 7.36
C GLY A 134 -4.02 9.83 8.28
N CYS A 135 -4.30 11.03 7.74
CA CYS A 135 -4.59 12.21 8.54
C CYS A 135 -5.91 12.05 9.31
N LEU A 136 -6.98 11.59 8.66
CA LEU A 136 -8.27 11.37 9.34
C LEU A 136 -8.19 10.31 10.45
N GLU A 137 -7.33 9.31 10.28
CA GLU A 137 -7.07 8.27 11.29
C GLU A 137 -6.10 8.75 12.39
N SER A 138 -5.37 9.84 12.15
CA SER A 138 -4.39 10.37 13.10
C SER A 138 -5.06 11.15 14.23
N ARG A 139 -4.57 10.94 15.46
CA ARG A 139 -4.97 11.72 16.63
C ARG A 139 -4.40 13.13 16.66
N THR A 140 -3.46 13.44 15.79
CA THR A 140 -2.72 14.73 15.79
C THR A 140 -3.08 15.62 14.61
N SER A 141 -3.87 15.14 13.66
CA SER A 141 -4.27 15.92 12.48
C SER A 141 -5.45 16.82 12.80
N ASN A 142 -5.44 18.03 12.24
CA ASN A 142 -6.55 18.96 12.36
C ASN A 142 -7.43 18.93 11.09
N LEU A 143 -8.58 19.59 11.16
CA LEU A 143 -9.56 19.62 10.06
C LEU A 143 -8.98 20.24 8.77
N ALA A 144 -8.09 21.22 8.90
CA ALA A 144 -7.46 21.89 7.77
C ALA A 144 -6.42 21.00 7.08
N ASP A 145 -5.69 20.17 7.82
CA ASP A 145 -4.78 19.16 7.23
C ASP A 145 -5.56 18.23 6.30
N CYS A 146 -6.73 17.76 6.73
CA CYS A 146 -7.59 16.90 5.91
C CYS A 146 -8.04 17.63 4.62
N TYR A 147 -8.40 18.91 4.73
CA TYR A 147 -8.83 19.71 3.59
C TYR A 147 -7.70 19.97 2.58
N VAL A 148 -6.47 20.24 3.03
CA VAL A 148 -5.29 20.39 2.16
C VAL A 148 -5.04 19.13 1.31
N HIS A 149 -5.22 17.95 1.89
CA HIS A 149 -5.04 16.70 1.16
C HIS A 149 -6.19 16.39 0.21
N LEU A 150 -7.43 16.81 0.51
CA LEU A 150 -8.55 16.77 -0.45
C LEU A 150 -8.26 17.66 -1.67
N VAL A 151 -7.71 18.85 -1.48
CA VAL A 151 -7.27 19.70 -2.60
C VAL A 151 -6.14 19.05 -3.40
N SER A 152 -5.20 18.39 -2.71
CA SER A 152 -4.10 17.66 -3.36
C SER A 152 -4.62 16.50 -4.20
N LEU A 153 -5.67 15.80 -3.75
CA LEU A 153 -6.37 14.78 -4.50
C LEU A 153 -7.05 15.36 -5.76
N ALA A 154 -7.74 16.49 -5.63
CA ALA A 154 -8.35 17.17 -6.78
C ALA A 154 -7.31 17.48 -7.87
N ASN A 155 -6.14 18.00 -7.46
CA ASN A 155 -5.03 18.27 -8.38
C ASN A 155 -4.48 16.99 -9.03
N ALA A 156 -4.38 15.88 -8.29
CA ALA A 156 -3.96 14.59 -8.86
C ALA A 156 -4.97 14.07 -9.90
N ILE A 157 -6.27 14.16 -9.64
CA ILE A 157 -7.33 13.80 -10.58
C ILE A 157 -7.29 14.71 -11.82
N PHE A 158 -7.05 16.01 -11.64
CA PHE A 158 -6.95 16.96 -12.75
C PHE A 158 -5.79 16.63 -13.71
N ARG A 159 -4.68 16.12 -13.18
CA ARG A 159 -3.49 15.71 -13.93
C ARG A 159 -3.64 14.39 -14.69
N VAL A 160 -4.73 13.65 -14.50
CA VAL A 160 -5.00 12.42 -15.27
C VAL A 160 -5.05 12.76 -16.77
N PRO A 161 -4.31 12.03 -17.63
CA PRO A 161 -4.29 12.27 -19.06
C PRO A 161 -5.67 12.17 -19.71
N ASN A 162 -5.93 13.01 -20.72
CA ASN A 162 -7.22 13.04 -21.42
C ASN A 162 -7.47 11.78 -22.27
N GLN A 163 -6.45 10.96 -22.53
CA GLN A 163 -6.61 9.64 -23.16
C GLN A 163 -7.51 8.73 -22.30
N ASN A 164 -7.51 8.92 -20.97
CA ASN A 164 -8.32 8.17 -20.02
C ASN A 164 -9.51 8.99 -19.51
N ILE A 165 -10.23 9.68 -20.42
CA ILE A 165 -11.30 10.62 -20.04
C ILE A 165 -12.44 9.96 -19.26
N ALA A 166 -12.79 8.71 -19.58
CA ALA A 166 -13.83 7.96 -18.87
C ALA A 166 -13.44 7.73 -17.41
N PHE A 167 -12.19 7.30 -17.18
CA PHE A 167 -11.65 7.11 -15.83
C PHE A 167 -11.51 8.42 -15.07
N LYS A 168 -11.03 9.47 -15.74
CA LYS A 168 -10.96 10.82 -15.17
C LYS A 168 -12.33 11.33 -14.72
N ASN A 169 -13.35 11.19 -15.57
CA ASN A 169 -14.71 11.58 -15.25
C ASN A 169 -15.28 10.78 -14.08
N TYR A 170 -15.01 9.48 -14.03
CA TYR A 170 -15.38 8.64 -12.89
C TYR A 170 -14.72 9.14 -11.58
N CYS A 171 -13.42 9.44 -11.61
CA CYS A 171 -12.72 9.99 -10.45
C CYS A 171 -13.29 11.34 -10.01
N ILE A 172 -13.58 12.25 -10.96
CA ILE A 172 -14.21 13.55 -10.68
C ILE A 172 -15.58 13.37 -10.03
N GLU A 173 -16.41 12.48 -10.58
CA GLU A 173 -17.74 12.21 -10.03
C GLU A 173 -17.67 11.70 -8.59
N LYS A 174 -16.79 10.73 -8.32
CA LYS A 174 -16.59 10.19 -6.96
C LYS A 174 -16.01 11.24 -6.01
N PHE A 175 -15.07 12.05 -6.49
CA PHE A 175 -14.50 13.14 -5.71
C PHE A 175 -15.57 14.17 -5.34
N ASN A 176 -16.35 14.65 -6.30
CA ASN A 176 -17.38 15.66 -6.06
C ASN A 176 -18.43 15.19 -5.05
N ARG A 177 -18.92 13.95 -5.18
CA ARG A 177 -19.85 13.37 -4.20
C ARG A 177 -19.29 13.42 -2.78
N ARG A 178 -18.00 13.13 -2.61
CA ARG A 178 -17.34 13.17 -1.30
C ARG A 178 -17.02 14.60 -0.87
N TRP A 179 -16.67 15.48 -1.81
CA TRP A 179 -16.40 16.89 -1.55
C TRP A 179 -17.62 17.60 -0.99
N ASP A 180 -18.81 17.30 -1.51
CA ASP A 180 -20.06 17.87 -1.03
C ASP A 180 -20.29 17.60 0.48
N GLU A 181 -19.89 16.42 0.98
CA GLU A 181 -19.93 16.09 2.42
C GLU A 181 -19.04 17.01 3.27
N PHE A 182 -17.98 17.57 2.68
CA PHE A 182 -17.02 18.46 3.34
C PHE A 182 -17.19 19.95 2.99
N SER A 183 -18.17 20.29 2.15
CA SER A 183 -18.37 21.65 1.61
C SER A 183 -19.03 22.65 2.57
N ASN A 184 -19.02 22.37 3.88
CA ASN A 184 -19.59 23.25 4.89
C ASN A 184 -18.63 24.40 5.26
N ASN A 185 -19.18 25.58 5.55
CA ASN A 185 -18.51 26.80 5.99
C ASN A 185 -17.43 26.58 7.06
N ILE A 186 -17.60 25.61 7.98
CA ILE A 186 -16.61 25.30 9.01
C ILE A 186 -15.29 24.79 8.40
N TYR A 187 -15.34 23.87 7.44
CA TYR A 187 -14.15 23.30 6.79
C TYR A 187 -13.39 24.36 6.01
N ILE A 188 -14.12 25.17 5.24
CA ILE A 188 -13.58 26.28 4.45
C ILE A 188 -12.91 27.32 5.37
N LEU A 189 -13.55 27.66 6.50
CA LEU A 189 -12.99 28.59 7.48
C LEU A 189 -11.70 28.04 8.11
N THR A 190 -11.69 26.77 8.55
CA THR A 190 -10.46 26.16 9.09
C THR A 190 -9.32 26.13 8.07
N PHE A 191 -9.62 25.92 6.79
CA PHE A 191 -8.62 25.98 5.74
C PHE A 191 -8.01 27.37 5.59
N PHE A 192 -8.82 28.44 5.61
CA PHE A 192 -8.31 29.82 5.55
C PHE A 192 -7.49 30.23 6.78
N LEU A 193 -7.76 29.62 7.94
CA LEU A 193 -7.00 29.87 9.17
C LEU A 193 -5.72 29.02 9.27
N HIS A 194 -5.46 28.15 8.29
CA HIS A 194 -4.33 27.23 8.35
C HIS A 194 -3.01 27.97 8.07
N PRO A 195 -1.93 27.72 8.85
CA PRO A 195 -0.65 28.42 8.66
C PRO A 195 -0.01 28.27 7.28
N ARG A 196 -0.36 27.21 6.53
CA ARG A 196 0.13 26.99 5.15
C ARG A 196 -0.72 27.66 4.07
N TYR A 197 -1.81 28.32 4.43
CA TYR A 197 -2.66 29.05 3.49
C TYR A 197 -2.08 30.43 3.12
N HIS A 198 -1.29 31.01 4.03
CA HIS A 198 -0.53 32.24 3.85
C HIS A 198 0.93 31.95 3.46
#